data_AF-A0A6G8APG7-F1
#
_entry.id   AF-A0A6G8APG7-F1
#
_cell.length_a   1.000
_cell.length_b   1.000
_cell.length_c   1.000
_cell.angle_alpha   90.00
_cell.angle_beta   90.00
_cell.angle_gamma   90.00
#
_symmetry.space_group_name_H-M   'P 1'
#
loop_
_entity.id
_entity.type
_entity.pdbx_description
1 polymer ?
#
loop_
_entity_poly.entity_id
_entity_poly.type
_entity_poly.pdbx_seq_one_letter_code
_entity_poly.pdbx_strand_id
1 'polypeptide(L)'
;MDSLLFLGYEFLAVLAPLCLIYLIRHGLDRSFGWLLIFGIYLMMMFKVTGAGTLYDISMYGFQWRGEQVNFIPFEGEASLINNLLNVIMLMPFGFMAASFFQGKAKTTKVISSGFSLILLIELSQLLNNRRTDIDDVIMNGAGLIIGLIIWKTCSLINSRLSLFNIKSPIKFQVITVVLIVFLSRFFLLNDYGLAKIIYNF
;
A
#
# COMPACT_ATOMS: atom_id res chain seq x y z
N MET A 1 -12.39 -23.68 -3.24
CA MET A 1 -13.43 -22.83 -3.86
C MET A 1 -13.59 -21.55 -3.06
N ASP A 2 -13.68 -21.67 -1.75
CA ASP A 2 -13.85 -20.54 -0.82
C ASP A 2 -12.69 -19.53 -0.86
N SER A 3 -11.43 -19.98 -0.92
CA SER A 3 -10.26 -19.08 -1.01
C SER A 3 -10.27 -18.18 -2.26
N LEU A 4 -10.74 -18.70 -3.39
CA LEU A 4 -10.92 -17.92 -4.62
C LEU A 4 -12.06 -16.90 -4.48
N LEU A 5 -13.11 -17.26 -3.73
CA LEU A 5 -14.25 -16.38 -3.48
C LEU A 5 -13.83 -15.20 -2.60
N PHE A 6 -13.12 -15.43 -1.49
CA PHE A 6 -12.55 -14.35 -0.66
C PHE A 6 -11.57 -13.47 -1.44
N LEU A 7 -10.70 -14.07 -2.26
CA LEU A 7 -9.78 -13.30 -3.11
C LEU A 7 -10.52 -12.45 -4.14
N GLY A 8 -11.56 -13.01 -4.77
CA GLY A 8 -12.38 -12.28 -5.75
C GLY A 8 -13.17 -11.15 -5.11
N TYR A 9 -13.72 -11.38 -3.91
CA TYR A 9 -14.38 -10.35 -3.11
C TYR A 9 -13.43 -9.22 -2.76
N GLU A 10 -12.25 -9.53 -2.23
CA GLU A 10 -11.23 -8.54 -1.90
C GLU A 10 -10.81 -7.73 -3.13
N PHE A 11 -10.56 -8.40 -4.26
CA PHE A 11 -10.22 -7.74 -5.50
C PHE A 11 -11.31 -6.74 -5.95
N LEU A 12 -12.58 -7.16 -5.91
CA LEU A 12 -13.70 -6.30 -6.30
C LEU A 12 -13.90 -5.15 -5.30
N ALA A 13 -13.93 -5.45 -4.00
CA ALA A 13 -14.13 -4.45 -2.95
C ALA A 13 -13.06 -3.36 -2.99
N VAL A 14 -11.80 -3.75 -3.21
CA VAL A 14 -10.66 -2.82 -3.15
C VAL A 14 -10.44 -2.08 -4.47
N LEU A 15 -10.56 -2.75 -5.63
CA LEU A 15 -10.17 -2.16 -6.91
C LEU A 15 -11.35 -1.64 -7.73
N ALA A 16 -12.58 -2.12 -7.55
CA ALA A 16 -13.71 -1.63 -8.33
C ALA A 16 -13.96 -0.12 -8.15
N PRO A 17 -13.91 0.46 -6.93
CA PRO A 17 -14.07 1.90 -6.76
C PRO A 17 -12.99 2.70 -7.50
N LEU A 18 -11.73 2.27 -7.43
CA LEU A 18 -10.63 2.90 -8.17
C LEU A 18 -10.88 2.85 -9.68
N CYS A 19 -11.29 1.70 -10.20
CA CYS A 19 -11.56 1.51 -11.62
C CYS A 19 -12.72 2.37 -12.09
N LEU A 20 -13.84 2.37 -11.36
CA LEU A 20 -15.04 3.14 -11.71
C LEU A 20 -14.74 4.65 -11.71
N ILE A 21 -14.11 5.17 -10.64
CA ILE A 21 -13.75 6.59 -10.54
C ILE A 21 -12.85 7.00 -11.70
N TYR A 22 -11.89 6.16 -12.07
CA TYR A 22 -11.00 6.44 -13.19
C TYR A 22 -11.72 6.44 -14.53
N LEU A 23 -12.48 5.38 -14.82
CA LEU A 23 -13.18 5.22 -16.10
C LEU A 23 -14.21 6.33 -16.32
N ILE A 24 -14.92 6.78 -15.28
CA ILE A 24 -15.85 7.90 -15.35
C ILE A 24 -15.13 9.21 -15.68
N ARG A 25 -13.93 9.45 -15.12
CA ARG A 25 -13.20 10.71 -15.30
C ARG A 25 -12.36 10.78 -16.57
N HIS A 26 -11.87 9.64 -17.04
CA HIS A 26 -10.80 9.62 -18.05
C HIS A 26 -11.04 8.62 -19.19
N GLY A 27 -12.08 7.78 -19.10
CA GLY A 27 -12.29 6.67 -20.02
C GLY A 27 -11.20 5.60 -19.91
N LEU A 28 -11.23 4.64 -20.84
CA LEU A 28 -10.22 3.60 -20.95
C LEU A 28 -9.07 4.09 -21.84
N ASP A 29 -7.86 4.15 -21.28
CA ASP A 29 -6.65 4.49 -22.02
C ASP A 29 -5.43 3.68 -21.52
N ARG A 30 -4.23 3.98 -22.04
CA ARG A 30 -2.99 3.30 -21.62
C ARG A 30 -2.64 3.53 -20.15
N SER A 31 -3.07 4.64 -19.56
CA SER A 31 -2.82 4.97 -18.16
C SER A 31 -3.65 4.11 -17.21
N PHE A 32 -4.79 3.57 -17.67
CA PHE A 32 -5.58 2.61 -16.91
C PHE A 32 -4.79 1.33 -16.56
N GLY A 33 -3.99 0.80 -17.49
CA GLY A 33 -3.17 -0.39 -17.23
C GLY A 33 -2.14 -0.16 -16.11
N TRP A 34 -1.46 0.98 -16.13
CA TRP A 34 -0.52 1.36 -15.06
C TRP A 34 -1.23 1.59 -13.72
N LEU A 35 -2.43 2.16 -13.75
CA LEU A 35 -3.27 2.33 -12.58
C LEU A 35 -3.62 0.97 -11.96
N LEU A 36 -4.01 -0.02 -12.77
CA LEU A 36 -4.32 -1.37 -12.30
C LEU A 36 -3.12 -2.06 -11.68
N ILE A 37 -1.95 -2.02 -12.33
CA ILE A 37 -0.71 -2.61 -11.78
C ILE A 37 -0.40 -2.00 -10.41
N PHE A 38 -0.50 -0.67 -10.29
CA PHE A 38 -0.25 0.01 -9.02
C PHE A 38 -1.32 -0.30 -7.97
N GLY A 39 -2.60 -0.34 -8.35
CA GLY A 39 -3.71 -0.68 -7.47
C GLY A 39 -3.60 -2.11 -6.93
N ILE A 40 -3.30 -3.09 -7.80
CA ILE A 40 -3.07 -4.49 -7.41
C ILE A 40 -1.89 -4.59 -6.45
N TYR A 41 -0.78 -3.90 -6.74
CA TYR A 41 0.35 -3.83 -5.82
C TYR A 41 -0.06 -3.31 -4.43
N LEU A 42 -0.79 -2.18 -4.37
CA LEU A 42 -1.26 -1.60 -3.11
C LEU A 42 -2.21 -2.55 -2.36
N MET A 43 -3.14 -3.20 -3.06
CA MET A 43 -4.03 -4.21 -2.48
C MET A 43 -3.24 -5.35 -1.84
N MET A 44 -2.27 -5.91 -2.57
CA MET A 44 -1.41 -6.99 -2.07
C MET A 44 -0.59 -6.55 -0.86
N MET A 45 -0.02 -5.34 -0.90
CA MET A 45 0.71 -4.77 0.22
C MET A 45 -0.18 -4.63 1.46
N PHE A 46 -1.38 -4.05 1.35
CA PHE A 46 -2.30 -3.94 2.49
C PHE A 46 -2.75 -5.30 3.04
N LYS A 47 -2.90 -6.29 2.17
CA LYS A 47 -3.19 -7.67 2.58
C LYS A 47 -2.03 -8.29 3.36
N VAL A 48 -0.81 -8.16 2.85
CA VAL A 48 0.41 -8.72 3.47
C VAL A 48 0.69 -8.05 4.81
N THR A 49 0.55 -6.73 4.91
CA THR A 49 0.71 -6.01 6.18
C THR A 49 -0.45 -6.24 7.15
N GLY A 50 -1.56 -6.81 6.69
CA GLY A 50 -2.79 -6.90 7.48
C GLY A 50 -3.23 -5.52 7.96
N ALA A 51 -3.27 -4.54 7.05
CA ALA A 51 -3.80 -3.22 7.32
C ALA A 51 -5.26 -3.34 7.81
N GLY A 52 -5.53 -2.73 8.97
CA GLY A 52 -6.82 -2.88 9.65
C GLY A 52 -7.98 -2.27 8.89
N THR A 53 -9.16 -2.84 9.12
CA THR A 53 -10.44 -2.47 8.51
C THR A 53 -11.43 -1.98 9.56
N LEU A 54 -12.53 -1.38 9.11
CA LEU A 54 -13.63 -1.00 10.00
C LEU A 54 -14.21 -2.21 10.75
N TYR A 55 -14.25 -3.37 10.09
CA TYR A 55 -14.86 -4.58 10.63
C TYR A 55 -13.99 -5.25 11.69
N ASP A 56 -12.68 -5.05 11.65
CA ASP A 56 -11.77 -5.52 12.71
C ASP A 56 -12.12 -4.87 14.05
N ILE A 57 -12.49 -3.58 14.07
CA ILE A 57 -12.94 -2.89 15.28
C ILE A 57 -14.21 -3.57 15.82
N SER A 58 -15.15 -3.91 14.94
CA SER A 58 -16.40 -4.57 15.35
C SER A 58 -16.18 -5.99 15.85
N MET A 59 -15.15 -6.68 15.34
CA MET A 59 -14.86 -8.08 15.66
C MET A 59 -14.03 -8.21 16.94
N TYR A 60 -12.94 -7.46 17.05
CA TYR A 60 -12.00 -7.58 18.16
C TYR A 60 -12.33 -6.63 19.33
N GLY A 61 -13.17 -5.62 19.07
CA GLY A 61 -13.38 -4.50 19.99
C GLY A 61 -12.15 -3.58 20.02
N PHE A 62 -12.40 -2.28 20.18
CA PHE A 62 -11.32 -1.32 20.35
C PHE A 62 -10.66 -1.51 21.73
N GLN A 63 -9.41 -1.99 21.75
CA GLN A 63 -8.64 -2.16 22.97
C GLN A 63 -7.34 -1.37 22.87
N TRP A 64 -7.18 -0.35 23.69
CA TRP A 64 -5.94 0.40 23.80
C TRP A 64 -5.04 -0.23 24.86
N ARG A 65 -3.94 -0.85 24.46
CA ARG A 65 -2.91 -1.38 25.36
C ARG A 65 -1.59 -0.64 25.11
N GLY A 66 -0.95 -0.13 26.15
CA GLY A 66 0.34 0.58 26.01
C GLY A 66 1.43 -0.26 25.31
N GLU A 67 1.35 -1.58 25.43
CA GLU A 67 2.24 -2.55 24.78
C GLU A 67 2.01 -2.74 23.27
N GLN A 68 0.96 -2.14 22.70
CA GLN A 68 0.71 -2.17 21.26
C GLN A 68 1.64 -1.26 20.48
N VAL A 69 2.30 -0.30 21.14
CA VAL A 69 3.17 0.65 20.46
C VAL A 69 4.56 0.57 21.05
N ASN A 70 5.50 0.05 20.27
CA ASN A 70 6.91 0.02 20.62
C ASN A 70 7.64 1.14 19.90
N PHE A 71 8.14 2.11 20.67
CA PHE A 71 8.92 3.24 20.15
C PHE A 71 10.43 3.04 20.28
N ILE A 72 10.89 1.95 20.89
CA ILE A 72 12.31 1.71 21.13
C ILE A 72 12.85 0.91 19.95
N PRO A 73 13.74 1.50 19.12
CA PRO A 73 14.23 0.84 17.93
C PRO A 73 15.16 -0.31 18.29
N PHE A 74 14.97 -1.44 17.60
CA PHE A 74 15.76 -2.66 17.74
C PHE A 74 15.69 -3.28 19.15
N GLU A 75 14.62 -3.02 19.89
CA GLU A 75 14.35 -3.67 21.17
C GLU A 75 13.57 -4.97 20.95
N GLY A 76 14.16 -6.09 21.37
CA GLY A 76 13.55 -7.42 21.31
C GLY A 76 14.10 -8.32 20.19
N GLU A 77 13.50 -9.49 20.03
CA GLU A 77 13.86 -10.48 19.00
C GLU A 77 13.20 -10.15 17.65
N ALA A 78 13.45 -8.95 17.12
CA ALA A 78 12.99 -8.59 15.78
C ALA A 78 13.62 -9.53 14.75
N SER A 79 12.80 -10.39 14.14
CA SER A 79 13.27 -11.35 13.14
C SER A 79 13.87 -10.60 11.95
N LEU A 80 15.15 -10.89 11.66
CA LEU A 80 15.85 -10.33 10.50
C LEU A 80 15.08 -10.57 9.19
N ILE A 81 14.37 -11.71 9.09
CA ILE A 81 13.52 -12.01 7.94
C ILE A 81 12.35 -11.02 7.85
N ASN A 82 11.67 -10.71 8.96
CA ASN A 82 10.54 -9.77 8.97
C ASN A 82 11.00 -8.36 8.56
N ASN A 83 12.14 -7.92 9.10
CA ASN A 83 12.73 -6.63 8.76
C ASN A 83 13.07 -6.54 7.26
N LEU A 84 13.65 -7.59 6.67
CA LEU A 84 13.91 -7.66 5.24
C LEU A 84 12.63 -7.65 4.40
N LEU A 85 11.58 -8.33 4.85
CA LEU A 85 10.29 -8.35 4.15
C LEU A 85 9.65 -6.95 4.10
N ASN A 86 9.72 -6.18 5.19
CA ASN A 86 9.25 -4.79 5.23
C ASN A 86 10.03 -3.90 4.23
N VAL A 87 11.34 -4.05 4.17
CA VAL A 87 12.18 -3.34 3.18
C VAL A 87 11.76 -3.71 1.75
N ILE A 88 11.65 -5.00 1.45
CA ILE A 88 11.30 -5.49 0.10
C ILE A 88 9.90 -5.04 -0.30
N MET A 89 8.96 -5.01 0.64
CA MET A 89 7.57 -4.67 0.40
C MET A 89 7.37 -3.22 -0.07
N LEU A 90 8.08 -2.25 0.51
CA LEU A 90 7.91 -0.84 0.15
C LEU A 90 8.86 -0.36 -0.97
N MET A 91 9.85 -1.17 -1.34
CA MET A 91 10.76 -0.87 -2.44
C MET A 91 10.05 -0.66 -3.79
N PRO A 92 9.08 -1.50 -4.22
CA PRO A 92 8.29 -1.24 -5.42
C PRO A 92 7.54 0.08 -5.37
N PHE A 93 6.98 0.48 -4.22
CA PHE A 93 6.33 1.78 -4.08
C PHE A 93 7.31 2.92 -4.36
N GLY A 94 8.49 2.90 -3.74
CA GLY A 94 9.53 3.92 -3.95
C GLY A 94 9.93 4.07 -5.42
N PHE A 95 10.06 2.93 -6.12
CA PHE A 95 10.37 2.90 -7.55
C PHE A 95 9.21 3.45 -8.40
N MET A 96 8.00 2.94 -8.20
CA MET A 96 6.80 3.32 -8.98
C MET A 96 6.41 4.77 -8.74
N ALA A 97 6.36 5.22 -7.48
CA ALA A 97 6.06 6.61 -7.15
C ALA A 97 7.08 7.57 -7.77
N ALA A 98 8.37 7.19 -7.80
CA ALA A 98 9.38 7.97 -8.49
C ALA A 98 9.09 8.03 -10.00
N SER A 99 8.68 6.94 -10.62
CA SER A 99 8.27 6.94 -12.04
C SER A 99 7.08 7.86 -12.35
N PHE A 100 6.21 8.09 -11.36
CA PHE A 100 4.99 8.88 -11.52
C PHE A 100 5.21 10.39 -11.33
N PHE A 101 6.14 10.80 -10.48
CA PHE A 101 6.44 12.21 -10.25
C PHE A 101 7.46 12.77 -11.24
N GLN A 102 7.21 14.00 -11.67
CA GLN A 102 8.10 14.76 -12.55
C GLN A 102 8.60 16.05 -11.89
N GLY A 103 9.73 16.55 -12.39
CA GLY A 103 10.30 17.83 -11.98
C GLY A 103 11.17 17.80 -10.72
N LYS A 104 11.61 18.98 -10.29
CA LYS A 104 12.63 19.18 -9.25
C LYS A 104 12.21 18.65 -7.87
N ALA A 105 10.91 18.65 -7.57
CA ALA A 105 10.35 18.20 -6.28
C ALA A 105 10.05 16.69 -6.22
N LYS A 106 10.47 15.90 -7.22
CA LYS A 106 10.17 14.46 -7.32
C LYS A 106 10.57 13.68 -6.06
N THR A 107 11.80 13.84 -5.58
CA THR A 107 12.30 13.13 -4.39
C THR A 107 11.42 13.41 -3.18
N THR A 108 11.11 14.68 -2.90
CA THR A 108 10.28 15.08 -1.77
C THR A 108 8.86 14.53 -1.86
N LYS A 109 8.27 14.52 -3.07
CA LYS A 109 6.92 13.96 -3.29
C LYS A 109 6.87 12.45 -3.07
N VAL A 110 7.90 11.71 -3.49
CA VAL A 110 8.03 10.27 -3.22
C VAL A 110 8.16 10.01 -1.73
N ILE A 111 9.07 10.71 -1.05
CA ILE A 111 9.33 10.52 0.38
C ILE A 111 8.07 10.85 1.20
N SER A 112 7.42 11.99 0.94
CA SER A 112 6.19 12.37 1.66
C SER A 112 5.04 11.41 1.42
N SER A 113 4.82 10.98 0.17
CA SER A 113 3.75 10.01 -0.14
C SER A 113 4.03 8.65 0.49
N GLY A 114 5.28 8.19 0.46
CA GLY A 114 5.69 6.92 1.05
C GLY A 114 5.61 6.95 2.57
N PHE A 115 6.08 8.02 3.21
CA PHE A 115 5.97 8.18 4.66
C PHE A 115 4.50 8.24 5.12
N SER A 116 3.64 8.93 4.36
CA SER A 116 2.20 8.95 4.63
C SER A 116 1.59 7.55 4.52
N LEU A 117 2.03 6.75 3.55
CA LEU A 117 1.58 5.36 3.39
C LEU A 117 2.06 4.46 4.55
N ILE A 118 3.31 4.61 4.99
CA ILE A 118 3.84 3.88 6.16
C ILE A 118 2.96 4.17 7.38
N LEU A 119 2.78 5.45 7.71
CA LEU A 119 1.94 5.85 8.85
C LEU A 119 0.51 5.35 8.71
N LEU A 120 -0.06 5.39 7.50
CA LEU A 120 -1.41 4.89 7.26
C LEU A 120 -1.54 3.40 7.58
N ILE A 121 -0.54 2.60 7.21
CA ILE A 121 -0.52 1.16 7.50
C ILE A 121 -0.40 0.92 9.01
N GLU A 122 0.61 1.50 9.65
CA GLU A 122 0.87 1.32 11.09
C GLU A 122 -0.34 1.73 11.93
N LEU A 123 -0.88 2.93 11.68
CA LEU A 123 -2.05 3.42 12.41
C LEU A 123 -3.29 2.56 12.18
N SER A 124 -3.44 1.97 10.99
CA SER A 124 -4.57 1.07 10.71
C SER A 124 -4.47 -0.25 11.48
N GLN A 125 -3.26 -0.75 11.76
CA GLN A 125 -3.05 -2.01 12.49
C GLN A 125 -3.42 -1.90 13.97
N LEU A 126 -3.37 -0.69 14.56
CA LEU A 126 -3.88 -0.49 15.91
C LEU A 126 -5.38 -0.85 16.02
N LEU A 127 -6.14 -0.76 14.92
CA LEU A 127 -7.57 -1.07 14.88
C LEU A 127 -7.88 -2.57 14.92
N ASN A 128 -6.92 -3.43 14.55
CA ASN A 128 -7.03 -4.88 14.63
C ASN A 128 -6.22 -5.47 15.81
N ASN A 129 -5.92 -4.64 16.81
CA ASN A 129 -5.16 -4.99 18.03
C ASN A 129 -3.76 -5.56 17.77
N ARG A 130 -3.19 -5.29 16.60
CA ARG A 130 -1.79 -5.60 16.30
C ARG A 130 -0.85 -4.62 16.99
N ARG A 131 0.42 -5.03 17.09
CA ARG A 131 1.50 -4.16 17.54
C ARG A 131 2.03 -3.35 16.35
N THR A 132 2.36 -2.10 16.63
CA THR A 132 3.06 -1.18 15.76
C THR A 132 4.45 -0.97 16.34
N ASP A 133 5.46 -1.38 15.59
CA ASP A 133 6.85 -1.30 15.99
C ASP A 133 7.56 -0.20 15.19
N ILE A 134 8.35 0.65 15.86
CA ILE A 134 9.17 1.67 15.19
C ILE A 134 10.14 1.04 14.18
N ASP A 135 10.53 -0.21 14.39
CA ASP A 135 11.36 -0.99 13.48
C ASP A 135 10.66 -1.19 12.13
N ASP A 136 9.35 -1.43 12.11
CA ASP A 136 8.59 -1.58 10.87
C ASP A 136 8.58 -0.26 10.09
N VAL A 137 8.41 0.87 10.77
CA VAL A 137 8.51 2.22 10.17
C VAL A 137 9.90 2.46 9.56
N ILE A 138 10.97 2.11 10.28
CA ILE A 138 12.35 2.27 9.83
C ILE A 138 12.63 1.38 8.62
N MET A 139 12.25 0.11 8.68
CA MET A 139 12.49 -0.88 7.62
C MET A 139 11.70 -0.56 6.36
N ASN A 140 10.42 -0.21 6.50
CA ASN A 140 9.62 0.30 5.39
C ASN A 140 10.25 1.57 4.80
N GLY A 141 10.69 2.51 5.64
CA GLY A 141 11.41 3.72 5.23
C GLY A 141 12.68 3.42 4.42
N ALA A 142 13.47 2.43 4.82
CA ALA A 142 14.62 1.97 4.06
C ALA A 142 14.22 1.40 2.69
N GLY A 143 13.15 0.59 2.64
CA GLY A 143 12.56 0.10 1.39
C GLY A 143 12.20 1.22 0.42
N LEU A 144 11.49 2.25 0.90
CA LEU A 144 11.11 3.44 0.14
C LEU A 144 12.34 4.13 -0.48
N ILE A 145 13.39 4.33 0.32
CA ILE A 145 14.63 4.98 -0.13
C ILE A 145 15.35 4.12 -1.17
N ILE A 146 15.47 2.82 -0.95
CA ILE A 146 16.11 1.90 -1.90
C ILE A 146 15.35 1.90 -3.23
N GLY A 147 14.02 1.83 -3.22
CA GLY A 147 13.20 1.90 -4.43
C GLY A 147 13.42 3.19 -5.23
N LEU A 148 13.49 4.32 -4.53
CA LEU A 148 13.80 5.62 -5.14
C LEU A 148 15.21 5.66 -5.75
N ILE A 149 16.21 5.09 -5.06
CA ILE A 149 17.59 4.99 -5.56
C ILE A 149 17.64 4.11 -6.81
N ILE A 150 16.98 2.95 -6.81
CA ILE A 150 16.90 2.06 -7.97
C ILE A 150 16.32 2.82 -9.17
N TRP A 151 15.22 3.55 -8.99
CA TRP A 151 14.65 4.37 -10.06
C TRP A 151 15.66 5.40 -10.58
N LYS A 152 16.33 6.13 -9.69
CA LYS A 152 17.33 7.15 -10.09
C LYS A 152 18.45 6.52 -10.90
N THR A 153 19.03 5.42 -10.42
CA THR A 153 20.11 4.70 -11.11
C THR A 153 19.66 4.19 -12.47
N CYS A 154 18.48 3.56 -12.57
CA CYS A 154 17.92 3.14 -13.86
C CYS A 154 17.71 4.32 -14.82
N SER A 155 17.20 5.45 -14.32
CA SER A 155 16.98 6.63 -15.16
C SER A 155 18.27 7.30 -15.64
N LEU A 156 19.36 7.19 -14.87
CA LEU A 156 20.69 7.69 -15.25
C LEU A 156 21.37 6.77 -16.27
N ILE A 157 21.30 5.45 -16.07
CA ILE A 157 21.86 4.48 -17.02
C ILE A 157 21.14 4.60 -18.37
N ASN A 158 19.82 4.74 -18.31
CA ASN A 158 18.98 4.70 -19.49
C ASN A 158 18.64 6.08 -20.05
N SER A 159 19.28 7.17 -19.58
CA SER A 159 19.16 8.50 -20.20
C SER A 159 19.71 8.55 -21.64
N ARG A 160 20.29 7.45 -22.13
CA ARG A 160 20.66 7.20 -23.54
C ARG A 160 19.53 6.57 -24.38
N LEU A 161 18.44 6.10 -23.78
CA LEU A 161 17.29 5.49 -24.45
C LEU A 161 16.01 6.22 -24.04
N SER A 162 15.19 6.63 -25.00
CA SER A 162 13.99 7.49 -24.83
C SER A 162 12.87 6.93 -23.94
N LEU A 163 13.05 5.76 -23.32
CA LEU A 163 12.11 5.04 -22.47
C LEU A 163 11.78 5.74 -21.14
N PHE A 164 12.53 6.75 -20.72
CA PHE A 164 12.34 7.44 -19.43
C PHE A 164 11.85 8.89 -19.55
N ASN A 165 11.54 9.36 -20.76
CA ASN A 165 10.96 10.68 -21.01
C ASN A 165 9.42 10.67 -21.02
N ILE A 166 8.82 9.69 -20.34
CA ILE A 166 7.37 9.45 -20.37
C ILE A 166 6.69 10.48 -19.45
N LYS A 167 5.64 11.15 -19.97
CA LYS A 167 4.63 11.83 -19.12
C LYS A 167 4.18 10.86 -18.03
N SER A 168 3.84 11.36 -16.84
CA SER A 168 3.40 10.49 -15.73
C SER A 168 2.44 9.40 -16.25
N PRO A 169 2.76 8.10 -16.07
CA PRO A 169 2.01 7.03 -16.69
C PRO A 169 0.60 6.89 -16.11
N ILE A 170 0.33 7.49 -14.94
CA ILE A 170 -0.99 7.60 -14.34
C ILE A 170 -1.44 9.06 -14.27
N LYS A 171 -2.74 9.31 -14.45
CA LYS A 171 -3.32 10.66 -14.38
C LYS A 171 -3.63 11.12 -12.96
N PHE A 172 -3.92 10.18 -12.05
CA PHE A 172 -4.14 10.49 -10.64
C PHE A 172 -2.83 10.73 -9.91
N GLN A 173 -2.88 11.57 -8.88
CA GLN A 173 -1.77 11.70 -7.94
C GLN A 173 -1.60 10.39 -7.17
N VAL A 174 -0.36 10.03 -6.86
CA VAL A 174 -0.02 8.77 -6.14
C VAL A 174 -0.82 8.64 -4.85
N ILE A 175 -0.87 9.71 -4.06
CA ILE A 175 -1.60 9.72 -2.79
C ILE A 175 -3.10 9.50 -2.97
N THR A 176 -3.69 10.01 -4.06
CA THR A 176 -5.11 9.78 -4.37
C THR A 176 -5.39 8.31 -4.63
N VAL A 177 -4.52 7.62 -5.37
CA VAL A 177 -4.68 6.17 -5.61
C VAL A 177 -4.53 5.39 -4.30
N VAL A 178 -3.52 5.72 -3.48
CA VAL A 178 -3.31 5.13 -2.15
C VAL A 178 -4.56 5.28 -1.29
N LEU A 179 -5.10 6.49 -1.18
CA LEU A 179 -6.28 6.76 -0.36
C LEU A 179 -7.52 6.05 -0.87
N ILE A 180 -7.76 6.03 -2.18
CA ILE A 180 -8.92 5.30 -2.74
C ILE A 180 -8.81 3.80 -2.43
N VAL A 181 -7.66 3.19 -2.69
CA VAL A 181 -7.45 1.75 -2.43
C VAL A 181 -7.59 1.45 -0.93
N PHE A 182 -6.97 2.27 -0.08
CA PHE A 182 -7.06 2.10 1.38
C PHE A 182 -8.49 2.26 1.89
N LEU A 183 -9.19 3.33 1.52
CA LEU A 183 -10.56 3.57 1.99
C LEU A 183 -11.53 2.51 1.46
N SER A 184 -11.32 2.04 0.23
CA SER A 184 -12.10 0.94 -0.34
C SER A 184 -11.90 -0.33 0.49
N ARG A 185 -10.65 -0.70 0.80
CA ARG A 185 -10.37 -1.80 1.74
C ARG A 185 -11.02 -1.56 3.11
N PHE A 186 -10.78 -0.40 3.70
CA PHE A 186 -11.17 -0.08 5.06
C PHE A 186 -12.68 -0.19 5.29
N PHE A 187 -13.49 0.32 4.36
CA PHE A 187 -14.94 0.36 4.49
C PHE A 187 -15.67 -0.82 3.83
N LEU A 188 -15.13 -1.37 2.74
CA LEU A 188 -15.86 -2.35 1.94
C LEU A 188 -15.43 -3.79 2.19
N LEU A 189 -14.24 -4.05 2.75
CA LEU A 189 -13.76 -5.41 3.00
C LEU A 189 -14.25 -5.95 4.35
N ASN A 190 -15.33 -6.72 4.31
CA ASN A 190 -15.96 -7.39 5.44
C ASN A 190 -15.81 -8.91 5.31
N ASP A 191 -14.59 -9.41 5.48
CA ASP A 191 -14.32 -10.85 5.38
C ASP A 191 -15.14 -11.67 6.38
N TYR A 192 -15.33 -11.15 7.60
CA TYR A 192 -16.14 -11.80 8.62
C TYR A 192 -17.62 -11.90 8.22
N GLY A 193 -18.21 -10.81 7.72
CA GLY A 193 -19.59 -10.79 7.25
C GLY A 193 -19.81 -11.70 6.04
N LEU A 194 -18.86 -11.73 5.11
CA LEU A 194 -18.89 -12.64 3.98
C LEU A 194 -18.80 -14.10 4.44
N ALA A 195 -17.89 -14.42 5.37
CA ALA A 195 -17.77 -15.75 5.95
C ALA A 195 -19.06 -16.19 6.63
N LYS A 196 -19.72 -15.29 7.37
CA LYS A 196 -21.00 -15.55 8.03
C LYS A 196 -22.09 -15.95 7.03
N ILE A 197 -22.16 -15.26 5.89
CA ILE A 197 -23.12 -15.56 4.82
C ILE A 197 -22.81 -16.91 4.15
N ILE A 198 -21.55 -17.19 3.87
CA ILE A 198 -21.14 -18.41 3.14
C ILE A 198 -21.29 -19.66 4.01
N TYR A 199 -20.89 -19.57 5.28
CA TYR A 199 -20.82 -20.71 6.18
C TYR A 199 -22.03 -20.84 7.12
N ASN A 200 -22.99 -19.91 7.07
CA ASN A 200 -24.24 -19.93 7.83
C ASN A 200 -24.06 -20.17 9.35
N PHE A 201 -23.17 -19.41 10.00
CA PHE A 201 -23.00 -19.42 11.45
C PHE A 201 -23.44 -18.10 12.11
#